data_AF-A0A401KMD9-F1
#
_entry.id   AF-A0A401KMD9-F1
#
_cell.length_a   1.000
_cell.length_b   1.000
_cell.length_c   1.000
_cell.angle_alpha   90.00
_cell.angle_beta   90.00
_cell.angle_gamma   90.00
#
_symmetry.space_group_name_H-M   'P 1'
#
loop_
_entity.id
_entity.type
_entity.pdbx_description
1 polymer ?
#
loop_
_entity_poly.entity_id
_entity_poly.type
_entity_poly.pdbx_seq_one_letter_code
_entity_poly.pdbx_strand_id
1 'polypeptide(L)'
;MFCISSLVKSWEALIFTSENGNIISARPTALEVTKEIIVKYENVPPMSKSGRPIGQPIDVIEAEKRFRISFFTGFSHILIRNGQYHMVLEARFQGDLHKTHFVSCPKSARDSDLSKEDQKLLKCKLQGVKERISETVWDKLKQRYHIVKEDWLASDKEEEEI
;
A
#
# COMPACT_ATOMS: atom_id res chain seq x y z
N MET A 1 9.26 12.70 16.80
CA MET A 1 9.23 12.11 18.16
C MET A 1 7.76 11.79 18.46
N PHE A 2 7.37 10.53 18.35
CA PHE A 2 5.98 10.12 18.58
C PHE A 2 5.76 9.90 20.07
N CYS A 3 4.90 10.68 20.71
CA CYS A 3 4.55 10.49 22.12
C CYS A 3 3.53 9.37 22.26
N ILE A 4 3.99 8.13 22.30
CA ILE A 4 3.19 6.92 22.60
C ILE A 4 2.70 6.93 24.07
N SER A 5 3.23 7.83 24.90
CA SER A 5 2.91 7.95 26.33
C SER A 5 1.47 8.39 26.64
N SER A 6 0.74 9.01 25.72
CA SER A 6 -0.65 9.45 25.99
C SER A 6 -1.66 8.31 25.91
N LEU A 7 -1.45 7.33 25.03
CA LEU A 7 -2.37 6.20 24.84
C LEU A 7 -2.27 5.19 25.98
N VAL A 8 -1.05 4.91 26.45
CA VAL A 8 -0.82 3.96 27.56
C VAL A 8 -1.37 4.52 28.88
N LYS A 9 -1.18 5.81 29.16
CA LYS A 9 -1.75 6.47 30.35
C LYS A 9 -3.28 6.44 30.38
N SER A 10 -3.94 6.51 29.22
CA SER A 10 -5.40 6.42 29.13
C SER A 10 -5.93 5.00 29.37
N TRP A 11 -5.12 3.97 29.15
CA TRP A 11 -5.46 2.57 29.48
C TRP A 11 -5.15 2.24 30.95
N GLU A 12 -4.06 2.76 31.52
CA GLU A 12 -3.73 2.57 32.93
C GLU A 12 -4.75 3.22 33.88
N ALA A 13 -5.34 4.36 33.50
CA ALA A 13 -6.39 5.00 34.29
C ALA A 13 -7.67 4.15 34.44
N LEU A 14 -7.82 3.07 33.67
CA LEU A 14 -8.98 2.18 33.70
C LEU A 14 -8.79 0.94 34.60
N ILE A 15 -7.62 0.75 35.22
CA ILE A 15 -7.37 -0.40 36.10
C ILE A 15 -6.88 0.07 37.47
N PHE A 16 -7.80 0.41 38.36
CA PHE A 16 -7.61 0.22 39.80
C PHE A 16 -8.92 -0.18 40.48
N THR A 17 -8.82 -1.14 41.41
CA THR A 17 -9.89 -1.68 42.24
C THR A 17 -9.55 -1.49 43.73
N SER A 18 -10.60 -1.24 44.54
CA SER A 18 -10.69 -1.38 46.02
C SER A 18 -9.93 -0.30 46.82
N GLU A 19 -10.41 0.25 47.95
CA GLU A 19 -11.05 -0.38 49.11
C GLU A 19 -11.74 0.69 50.00
N ASN A 20 -12.66 0.27 50.88
CA ASN A 20 -13.41 1.05 51.90
C ASN A 20 -14.74 1.73 51.50
N GLY A 21 -15.68 0.92 50.99
CA GLY A 21 -17.12 1.11 51.24
C GLY A 21 -17.75 2.39 50.69
N ASN A 22 -18.46 2.23 49.57
CA ASN A 22 -19.27 3.23 48.83
C ASN A 22 -18.52 4.12 47.84
N ILE A 23 -18.63 3.78 46.54
CA ILE A 23 -19.54 4.41 45.57
C ILE A 23 -19.73 3.43 44.40
N ILE A 24 -20.99 3.22 44.01
CA ILE A 24 -21.41 2.43 42.85
C ILE A 24 -21.09 3.24 41.60
N SER A 25 -20.01 2.88 40.90
CA SER A 25 -19.77 3.29 39.53
C SER A 25 -19.86 2.01 38.70
N ALA A 26 -20.95 1.86 37.96
CA ALA A 26 -21.08 0.78 36.99
C ALA A 26 -19.92 0.91 36.00
N ARG A 27 -19.08 -0.13 35.90
CA ARG A 27 -18.04 -0.18 34.88
C ARG A 27 -18.72 0.02 33.52
N PRO A 28 -18.29 1.00 32.71
CA PRO A 28 -18.81 1.13 31.37
C PRO A 28 -18.49 -0.16 30.62
N THR A 29 -19.51 -0.75 29.99
CA THR A 29 -19.31 -1.94 29.17
C THR A 29 -18.41 -1.56 28.00
N ALA A 30 -17.61 -2.50 27.47
CA ALA A 30 -16.76 -2.24 26.28
C ALA A 30 -17.54 -1.57 25.13
N LEU A 31 -18.83 -1.87 25.01
CA LEU A 31 -19.76 -1.25 24.06
C LEU A 31 -20.01 0.24 24.34
N GLU A 32 -20.15 0.65 25.59
CA GLU A 32 -20.37 2.04 25.99
C GLU A 32 -19.12 2.87 25.75
N VAL A 33 -17.95 2.34 26.10
CA VAL A 33 -16.65 2.95 25.79
C VAL A 33 -16.47 3.11 24.27
N THR A 34 -16.86 2.10 23.50
CA THR A 34 -16.76 2.15 22.03
C THR A 34 -17.69 3.23 21.45
N LYS A 35 -18.93 3.33 21.94
CA LYS A 35 -19.88 4.38 21.52
C LYS A 35 -19.36 5.77 21.85
N GLU A 36 -18.79 5.96 23.04
CA GLU A 36 -18.23 7.25 23.47
C GLU A 36 -17.03 7.65 22.61
N ILE A 37 -16.16 6.70 22.27
CA ILE A 37 -15.05 6.93 21.34
C ILE A 37 -15.58 7.28 19.95
N ILE A 38 -16.55 6.52 19.41
CA ILE A 38 -17.11 6.80 18.08
C ILE A 38 -17.69 8.22 18.04
N VAL A 39 -18.52 8.61 19.00
CA VAL A 39 -19.11 9.96 19.10
C VAL A 39 -18.03 11.03 19.18
N LYS A 40 -16.95 10.78 19.94
CA LYS A 40 -15.84 11.73 20.09
C LYS A 40 -15.06 11.97 18.79
N TYR A 41 -15.02 10.97 17.89
CA TYR A 41 -14.27 11.05 16.64
C TYR A 41 -15.17 11.21 15.39
N GLU A 42 -16.49 11.13 15.52
CA GLU A 42 -17.46 11.30 14.42
C GLU A 42 -17.36 12.68 13.75
N ASN A 43 -17.05 13.71 14.54
CA ASN A 43 -16.94 15.10 14.07
C ASN A 43 -15.50 15.58 13.90
N VAL A 44 -14.50 14.70 14.06
CA VAL A 44 -13.10 15.07 13.78
C VAL A 44 -12.92 15.02 12.27
N PRO A 45 -12.72 16.18 11.59
CA PRO A 45 -12.44 16.17 10.17
C PRO A 45 -11.18 15.32 9.96
N PRO A 46 -11.15 14.39 8.97
CA PRO A 46 -9.96 13.64 8.69
C PRO A 46 -8.83 14.65 8.47
N MET A 47 -7.74 14.54 9.25
CA MET A 47 -6.60 15.42 9.06
C MET A 47 -6.20 15.35 7.59
N SER A 48 -6.48 16.41 6.86
CA SER A 48 -6.17 16.52 5.45
C SER A 48 -4.66 16.54 5.34
N LYS A 49 -4.07 15.38 5.05
CA LYS A 49 -2.74 15.36 4.44
C LYS A 49 -2.88 16.16 3.16
N SER A 50 -2.14 17.26 3.09
CA SER A 50 -2.11 18.19 1.97
C SER A 50 -2.12 17.44 0.63
N GLY A 51 -3.19 17.61 -0.15
CA GLY A 51 -3.06 17.86 -1.59
C GLY A 51 -3.14 16.69 -2.57
N ARG A 52 -3.89 15.63 -2.30
CA ARG A 52 -4.67 14.81 -3.28
C ARG A 52 -5.28 13.62 -2.53
N PRO A 53 -6.50 13.13 -2.86
CA PRO A 53 -6.75 11.71 -2.63
C PRO A 53 -5.59 10.98 -3.30
N ILE A 54 -4.86 10.11 -2.57
CA ILE A 54 -3.84 9.27 -3.20
C ILE A 54 -4.54 8.66 -4.41
N GLY A 55 -4.21 9.15 -5.61
CA GLY A 55 -4.93 8.78 -6.80
C GLY A 55 -4.85 7.27 -6.86
N GLN A 56 -5.98 6.59 -7.11
CA GLN A 56 -5.96 5.16 -7.29
C GLN A 56 -4.80 4.81 -8.22
N PRO A 57 -3.90 3.88 -7.82
CA PRO A 57 -2.76 3.56 -8.66
C PRO A 57 -3.22 3.21 -10.07
N ILE A 58 -2.59 3.83 -11.05
CA ILE A 58 -2.92 3.68 -12.47
C ILE A 58 -2.42 2.30 -12.89
N ASP A 59 -3.20 1.57 -13.70
CA ASP A 59 -2.73 0.28 -14.22
C ASP A 59 -1.42 0.46 -15.01
N VAL A 60 -0.47 -0.48 -14.90
CA VAL A 60 0.85 -0.37 -15.54
C VAL A 60 0.76 -0.24 -17.07
N ILE A 61 -0.18 -0.94 -17.71
CA ILE A 61 -0.39 -0.90 -19.15
C ILE A 61 -1.03 0.44 -19.53
N GLU A 62 -2.04 0.87 -18.78
CA GLU A 62 -2.66 2.18 -19.00
C GLU A 62 -1.66 3.32 -18.80
N ALA A 63 -0.82 3.23 -17.77
CA ALA A 63 0.20 4.21 -17.45
C ALA A 63 1.23 4.34 -18.58
N GLU A 64 1.71 3.22 -19.11
CA GLU A 64 2.63 3.23 -20.25
C GLU A 64 1.96 3.78 -21.51
N LYS A 65 0.73 3.37 -21.82
CA LYS A 65 -0.02 3.84 -23.01
C LYS A 65 -0.29 5.34 -22.99
N ARG A 66 -0.86 5.84 -21.89
CA ARG A 66 -1.41 7.20 -21.83
C ARG A 66 -0.37 8.24 -21.44
N PHE A 67 0.54 7.89 -20.54
CA PHE A 67 1.45 8.87 -19.93
C PHE A 67 2.92 8.64 -20.27
N ARG A 68 3.26 7.48 -20.83
CA ARG A 68 4.63 7.02 -21.12
C ARG A 68 5.49 7.05 -19.87
N ILE A 69 5.69 5.90 -19.24
CA ILE A 69 6.51 5.83 -18.04
C ILE A 69 7.94 6.16 -18.46
N SER A 70 8.56 7.13 -17.82
CA SER A 70 9.98 7.41 -18.03
C SER A 70 10.80 6.36 -17.27
N PHE A 71 10.62 6.28 -15.95
CA PHE A 71 11.25 5.28 -15.10
C PHE A 71 10.47 5.08 -13.80
N PHE A 72 10.69 3.92 -13.18
CA PHE A 72 10.22 3.62 -11.83
C PHE A 72 11.28 4.03 -10.80
N THR A 73 10.84 4.69 -9.73
CA THR A 73 11.71 5.16 -8.65
C THR A 73 11.82 4.17 -7.50
N GLY A 74 10.78 3.37 -7.26
CA GLY A 74 10.81 2.40 -6.17
C GLY A 74 9.48 1.69 -5.94
N PHE A 75 9.44 0.93 -4.85
CA PHE A 75 8.25 0.25 -4.34
C PHE A 75 7.58 1.09 -3.25
N SER A 76 6.24 1.14 -3.27
CA SER A 76 5.44 1.83 -2.25
C SER A 76 4.73 0.84 -1.30
N HIS A 77 3.81 0.04 -1.84
CA HIS A 77 3.00 -0.89 -1.05
C HIS A 77 2.37 -1.97 -1.94
N ILE A 78 1.71 -2.95 -1.30
CA ILE A 78 0.89 -3.95 -1.97
C ILE A 78 -0.57 -3.50 -1.96
N LEU A 79 -1.22 -3.61 -3.10
CA LEU A 79 -2.65 -3.40 -3.27
C LEU A 79 -3.32 -4.73 -3.61
N ILE A 80 -4.48 -5.00 -3.01
CA ILE A 80 -5.31 -6.17 -3.37
C ILE A 80 -6.43 -5.67 -4.27
N ARG A 81 -6.49 -6.17 -5.50
CA ARG A 81 -7.59 -5.91 -6.44
C ARG A 81 -8.11 -7.25 -6.95
N ASN A 82 -9.42 -7.46 -6.86
CA ASN A 82 -10.08 -8.67 -7.35
C ASN A 82 -9.45 -9.98 -6.83
N GLY A 83 -9.00 -9.99 -5.57
CA GLY A 83 -8.34 -11.15 -4.96
C GLY A 83 -6.89 -11.39 -5.41
N GLN A 84 -6.35 -10.53 -6.29
CA GLN A 84 -4.97 -10.59 -6.75
C GLN A 84 -4.13 -9.51 -6.09
N TYR A 85 -2.87 -9.84 -5.81
CA TYR A 85 -1.88 -8.88 -5.35
C TYR A 85 -1.35 -8.06 -6.52
N HIS A 86 -1.21 -6.76 -6.31
CA HIS A 86 -0.56 -5.82 -7.20
C HIS A 86 0.53 -5.09 -6.43
N MET A 87 1.71 -4.96 -7.01
CA MET A 87 2.72 -4.05 -6.50
C MET A 87 2.40 -2.64 -6.94
N VAL A 88 2.35 -1.74 -5.97
CA VAL A 88 2.30 -0.31 -6.26
C VAL A 88 3.72 0.22 -6.33
N LEU A 89 4.10 0.61 -7.54
CA LEU A 89 5.38 1.18 -7.88
C LEU A 89 5.26 2.70 -7.99
N GLU A 90 6.31 3.39 -7.57
CA GLU A 90 6.46 4.82 -7.80
C GLU A 90 7.10 5.03 -9.17
N ALA A 91 6.54 5.94 -9.96
CA ALA A 91 6.94 6.20 -11.33
C ALA A 91 7.00 7.70 -11.64
N ARG A 92 7.87 8.04 -12.59
CA ARG A 92 7.89 9.34 -13.27
C ARG A 92 7.38 9.16 -14.69
N PHE A 93 6.52 10.06 -15.15
CA PHE A 93 6.00 10.04 -16.50
C PHE A 93 6.78 11.00 -17.39
N GLN A 94 6.85 10.71 -18.69
CA GLN A 94 7.65 11.50 -19.63
C GLN A 94 7.17 12.96 -19.70
N GLY A 95 5.85 13.19 -19.61
CA GLY A 95 5.26 14.52 -19.58
C GLY A 95 5.26 15.21 -18.21
N ASP A 96 5.63 14.51 -17.13
CA ASP A 96 5.64 15.04 -15.76
C ASP A 96 6.73 14.37 -14.91
N LEU A 97 7.98 14.75 -15.16
CA LEU A 97 9.15 14.16 -14.49
C LEU A 97 9.29 14.61 -13.03
N HIS A 98 8.71 15.75 -12.65
CA HIS A 98 8.85 16.33 -11.31
C HIS A 98 7.85 15.76 -10.31
N LYS A 99 6.82 15.06 -10.78
CA LYS A 99 5.79 14.45 -9.94
C LYS A 99 5.93 12.94 -9.82
N THR A 100 5.72 12.42 -8.61
CA THR A 100 5.64 10.98 -8.38
C THR A 100 4.21 10.52 -8.64
N HIS A 101 4.10 9.47 -9.45
CA HIS A 101 2.85 8.76 -9.72
C HIS A 101 2.91 7.35 -9.14
N PHE A 102 1.76 6.82 -8.74
CA PHE A 102 1.63 5.45 -8.29
C PHE A 102 1.06 4.60 -9.41
N VAL A 103 1.76 3.52 -9.74
CA VAL A 103 1.40 2.59 -10.80
C VAL A 103 1.19 1.22 -10.18
N SER A 104 0.04 0.61 -10.43
CA SER A 104 -0.31 -0.73 -10.00
C SER A 104 0.16 -1.74 -11.04
N CYS A 105 1.02 -2.67 -10.62
CA CYS A 105 1.57 -3.72 -11.45
C CYS A 105 1.13 -5.10 -10.92
N PRO A 106 0.35 -5.87 -11.68
CA PRO A 106 0.04 -7.26 -11.33
C PRO A 106 1.29 -8.16 -11.38
N LYS A 107 1.18 -9.39 -10.87
CA LYS A 107 2.26 -10.39 -10.94
C LYS A 107 2.71 -10.66 -12.37
N SER A 108 1.74 -10.90 -13.25
CA SER A 108 1.89 -10.99 -14.70
C SER A 108 0.93 -9.99 -15.35
N ALA A 109 1.46 -9.13 -16.21
CA ALA A 109 0.66 -8.28 -17.06
C ALA A 109 0.55 -8.98 -18.42
N ARG A 110 -0.67 -9.33 -18.86
CA ARG A 110 -0.87 -9.82 -20.21
C ARG A 110 -0.76 -8.62 -21.16
N ASP A 111 0.27 -8.66 -21.98
CA ASP A 111 0.78 -7.53 -22.73
C ASP A 111 0.10 -7.33 -24.10
N SER A 112 -1.07 -7.95 -24.36
CA SER A 112 -1.77 -7.93 -25.68
C SER A 112 -2.11 -6.54 -26.21
N ASP A 113 -1.97 -5.55 -25.35
CA ASP A 113 -2.44 -4.20 -25.50
C ASP A 113 -1.34 -3.21 -25.93
N LEU A 114 -0.06 -3.56 -25.78
CA LEU A 114 1.11 -2.72 -26.14
C LEU A 114 1.78 -3.21 -27.44
N SER A 115 2.51 -2.33 -28.13
CA SER A 115 3.40 -2.76 -29.22
C SER A 115 4.56 -3.60 -28.67
N LYS A 116 5.18 -4.45 -29.50
CA LYS A 116 6.32 -5.30 -29.07
C LYS A 116 7.48 -4.48 -28.53
N GLU A 117 7.73 -3.31 -29.13
CA GLU A 117 8.76 -2.37 -28.70
C GLU A 117 8.44 -1.79 -27.31
N ASP A 118 7.19 -1.37 -27.11
CA ASP A 118 6.71 -0.80 -25.84
C ASP A 118 6.71 -1.84 -24.72
N GLN A 119 6.34 -3.09 -25.02
CA GLN A 119 6.43 -4.22 -24.10
C GLN A 119 7.87 -4.46 -23.66
N LYS A 120 8.81 -4.53 -24.61
CA LYS A 120 10.24 -4.75 -24.30
C LYS A 120 10.80 -3.63 -23.44
N LEU A 121 10.43 -2.38 -23.75
CA LEU A 121 10.86 -1.22 -22.99
C LEU A 121 10.26 -1.23 -21.56
N LEU A 122 8.96 -1.53 -21.43
CA LEU A 122 8.29 -1.63 -20.14
C LEU A 122 8.92 -2.73 -19.28
N LYS A 123 9.23 -3.88 -19.87
CA LYS A 123 9.94 -4.99 -19.21
C LYS A 123 11.31 -4.54 -18.68
N CYS A 124 12.10 -3.81 -19.47
CA CYS A 124 13.38 -3.26 -19.00
C CYS A 124 13.20 -2.29 -17.82
N LYS A 125 12.19 -1.41 -17.85
CA LYS A 125 11.88 -0.48 -16.75
C LYS A 125 11.50 -1.24 -15.47
N LEU A 126 10.67 -2.27 -15.61
CA LEU A 126 10.20 -3.11 -14.50
C LEU A 126 11.33 -3.94 -13.88
N GLN A 127 12.22 -4.50 -14.72
CA GLN A 127 13.43 -5.17 -14.23
C GLN A 127 14.35 -4.21 -13.46
N GLY A 128 14.52 -2.98 -13.96
CA GLY A 128 15.32 -1.97 -13.28
C GLY A 128 14.82 -1.62 -11.88
N VAL A 129 13.50 -1.56 -11.64
CA VAL A 129 12.97 -1.33 -10.29
C VAL A 129 13.03 -2.58 -9.41
N LYS A 130 12.86 -3.78 -9.99
CA LYS A 130 13.01 -5.06 -9.29
C LYS A 130 14.39 -5.19 -8.63
N GLU A 131 15.43 -4.73 -9.31
CA GLU A 131 16.80 -4.70 -8.81
C GLU A 131 17.06 -3.59 -7.79
N ARG A 132 16.30 -2.49 -7.83
CA ARG A 132 16.41 -1.38 -6.87
C ARG A 132 15.71 -1.65 -5.54
N ILE A 133 14.68 -2.49 -5.52
CA ILE A 133 13.98 -2.86 -4.29
C ILE A 133 14.95 -3.67 -3.43
N SER A 134 15.16 -3.23 -2.18
CA SER A 134 16.10 -3.87 -1.27
C SER A 134 15.66 -5.30 -0.93
N GLU A 135 16.64 -6.18 -0.69
CA GLU A 135 16.36 -7.56 -0.28
C GLU A 135 15.52 -7.62 1.00
N THR A 136 15.72 -6.69 1.93
CA THR A 136 14.90 -6.57 3.14
C THR A 136 13.42 -6.28 2.87
N VAL A 137 13.09 -5.62 1.76
CA VAL A 137 11.71 -5.42 1.32
C VAL A 137 11.19 -6.69 0.66
N TRP A 138 11.99 -7.34 -0.20
CA TRP A 138 11.64 -8.64 -0.78
C TRP A 138 11.37 -9.71 0.27
N ASP A 139 12.19 -9.79 1.32
CA ASP A 139 11.99 -10.71 2.45
C ASP A 139 10.65 -10.48 3.15
N LYS A 140 10.28 -9.22 3.38
CA LYS A 140 8.98 -8.86 3.98
C LYS A 140 7.82 -9.23 3.06
N LEU A 141 7.97 -9.04 1.75
CA LEU A 141 6.97 -9.41 0.76
C LEU A 141 6.79 -10.93 0.69
N LYS A 142 7.88 -11.69 0.76
CA LYS A 142 7.88 -13.15 0.82
C LYS A 142 7.19 -13.65 2.09
N GLN A 143 7.56 -13.11 3.26
CA GLN A 143 6.99 -13.53 4.55
C GLN A 143 5.50 -13.22 4.68
N ARG A 144 5.05 -12.06 4.20
CA ARG A 144 3.66 -11.60 4.41
C ARG A 144 2.70 -12.04 3.32
N TYR A 145 3.15 -12.03 2.07
CA TYR A 145 2.30 -12.17 0.89
C TYR A 145 2.69 -13.35 0.00
N HIS A 146 3.73 -14.11 0.37
CA HIS A 146 4.30 -15.18 -0.47
C HIS A 146 4.75 -14.67 -1.85
N ILE A 147 5.12 -13.39 -1.93
CA ILE A 147 5.62 -12.76 -3.17
C ILE A 147 7.14 -12.96 -3.21
N VAL A 148 7.60 -13.70 -4.21
CA VAL A 148 9.02 -13.99 -4.45
C VAL A 148 9.53 -13.08 -5.57
N LYS A 149 10.77 -12.60 -5.43
CA LYS A 149 11.40 -11.66 -6.37
C LYS A 149 11.41 -12.24 -7.78
N GLU A 150 11.85 -13.48 -7.93
CA GLU A 150 11.99 -14.19 -9.21
C GLU A 150 10.66 -14.32 -9.96
N ASP A 151 9.61 -14.66 -9.22
CA ASP A 151 8.26 -14.87 -9.74
C ASP A 151 7.53 -13.59 -10.14
N TRP A 152 7.98 -12.45 -9.64
CA TRP A 152 7.34 -11.17 -9.88
C TRP A 152 7.95 -10.47 -11.09
N LEU A 153 7.08 -9.96 -11.99
CA LEU A 153 7.47 -9.38 -13.28
C LEU A 153 8.13 -10.41 -14.22
N ALA A 154 7.96 -11.70 -13.93
CA ALA A 154 8.28 -12.74 -14.87
C ALA A 154 7.31 -12.64 -16.05
N SER A 155 7.84 -12.61 -17.28
CA SER A 155 7.00 -12.87 -18.44
C SER A 155 6.45 -14.28 -18.28
N ASP A 156 5.15 -14.46 -18.54
CA ASP A 156 4.62 -15.79 -18.81
C ASP A 156 5.55 -16.41 -19.84
N LYS A 157 6.16 -17.56 -19.51
CA LYS A 157 6.98 -18.31 -20.47
C LYS A 157 6.12 -18.46 -21.71
N GLU A 158 6.67 -18.10 -22.87
CA GLU A 158 6.09 -18.42 -24.16
C GLU A 158 5.54 -19.84 -24.07
N GLU A 159 4.22 -19.99 -24.22
CA GLU A 159 3.64 -21.30 -24.51
C GLU A 159 4.34 -21.73 -25.80
N GLU A 160 5.26 -22.68 -25.68
CA GLU A 160 5.80 -23.43 -26.82
C GLU A 160 4.59 -24.03 -27.55
N GLU A 161 4.20 -23.42 -28.66
CA GLU A 161 3.30 -24.04 -29.62
C GLU A 161 3.94 -25.36 -30.07
N ILE A 162 3.31 -26.47 -29.70
CA ILE A 162 3.58 -27.82 -30.23
C ILE A 162 2.94 -27.95 -31.61
#